data_AF-A0A645EPE5-F1
#
_entry.id   AF-A0A645EPE5-F1
#
_cell.length_a   1.000
_cell.length_b   1.000
_cell.length_c   1.000
_cell.angle_alpha   90.00
_cell.angle_beta   90.00
_cell.angle_gamma   90.00
#
_symmetry.space_group_name_H-M   'P 1'
#
loop_
_entity.id
_entity.type
_entity.pdbx_description
1 polymer ?
#
loop_
_entity_poly.entity_id
_entity_poly.type
_entity_poly.pdbx_seq_one_letter_code
_entity_poly.pdbx_strand_id
1 'polypeptide(L)'
;MLCKRGESVLSKVSWAKVFNWNLNKVKYFFKKLVDLQLIAIVPHRNLFHIRLLYYPQWNKPAGISAEQDDAQFQEFWDKYHETTQMRKTNVARAKREWALLTPQEKELAVEEIDTYFYYLTDTRYCKQAVNYLKDKTFLDED
;
A
#
# COMPACT_ATOMS: atom_id res chain seq x y z
N MET A 1 -26.26 1.47 14.01
CA MET A 1 -24.94 1.87 13.48
C MET A 1 -24.46 0.79 12.53
N LEU A 2 -24.22 1.11 11.26
CA LEU A 2 -23.49 0.20 10.37
C LEU A 2 -22.00 0.55 10.47
N CYS A 3 -21.20 -0.33 11.09
CA CYS A 3 -19.75 -0.28 10.99
C CYS A 3 -19.37 -0.67 9.56
N LYS A 4 -18.62 0.18 8.83
CA LYS A 4 -18.27 -0.14 7.45
C LYS A 4 -17.23 -1.26 7.42
N ARG A 5 -17.16 -2.00 6.32
CA ARG A 5 -16.16 -3.06 6.15
C ARG A 5 -14.75 -2.45 6.25
N GLY A 6 -13.86 -3.11 6.99
CA GLY A 6 -12.53 -2.58 7.30
C GLY A 6 -12.50 -1.57 8.46
N GLU A 7 -13.64 -1.32 9.11
CA GLU A 7 -13.73 -0.53 10.33
C GLU A 7 -14.04 -1.41 11.55
N SER A 8 -13.69 -0.93 12.74
CA SER A 8 -14.13 -1.50 14.01
C SER A 8 -14.36 -0.40 15.03
N VAL A 9 -15.42 -0.51 15.80
CA VAL A 9 -15.84 0.47 16.84
C VAL A 9 -15.70 -0.08 18.26
N LEU A 10 -14.92 -1.14 18.44
CA LEU A 10 -14.70 -1.75 19.74
C LEU A 10 -13.89 -0.83 20.67
N SER A 11 -14.28 -0.77 21.94
CA SER A 11 -13.49 -0.07 22.97
C SER A 11 -12.11 -0.72 23.16
N LYS A 12 -11.15 0.04 23.69
CA LYS A 12 -9.82 -0.52 24.05
C LYS A 12 -9.92 -1.65 25.09
N VAL A 13 -10.92 -1.61 25.96
CA VAL A 13 -11.21 -2.68 26.94
C VAL A 13 -11.74 -3.93 26.24
N SER A 14 -12.61 -3.77 25.24
CA SER A 14 -13.10 -4.88 24.43
C SER A 14 -11.96 -5.55 23.66
N TRP A 15 -11.06 -4.78 23.07
CA TRP A 15 -9.86 -5.31 22.41
C TRP A 15 -8.91 -6.05 23.37
N ALA A 16 -8.74 -5.54 24.59
CA ALA A 16 -7.98 -6.22 25.63
C ALA A 16 -8.54 -7.62 25.93
N LYS A 17 -9.87 -7.78 25.96
CA LYS A 17 -10.52 -9.09 26.12
C LYS A 17 -10.29 -10.00 24.90
N VAL A 18 -10.46 -9.48 23.68
CA VAL A 18 -10.27 -10.28 22.44
C VAL A 18 -8.84 -10.82 22.33
N PHE A 19 -7.84 -10.00 22.64
CA PHE A 19 -6.44 -10.41 22.55
C PHE A 19 -5.91 -11.10 23.81
N ASN A 20 -6.72 -11.16 24.87
CA ASN A 20 -6.28 -11.54 26.21
C ASN A 20 -5.02 -10.76 26.67
N TRP A 21 -5.01 -9.45 26.41
CA TRP A 21 -3.89 -8.55 26.72
C TRP A 21 -4.28 -7.50 27.75
N ASN A 22 -3.30 -6.96 28.48
CA ASN A 22 -3.54 -5.79 29.32
C ASN A 22 -3.76 -4.52 28.48
N LEU A 23 -4.39 -3.50 29.08
CA LEU A 23 -4.73 -2.25 28.39
C LEU A 23 -3.52 -1.47 27.87
N ASN A 24 -2.39 -1.52 28.55
CA ASN A 24 -1.19 -0.79 28.14
C ASN A 24 -0.60 -1.40 26.86
N LYS A 25 -0.57 -2.72 26.77
CA LYS A 25 -0.13 -3.46 25.58
C LYS A 25 -1.04 -3.18 24.38
N VAL A 26 -2.36 -3.12 24.59
CA VAL A 26 -3.33 -2.75 23.55
C VAL A 26 -3.13 -1.31 23.07
N LYS A 27 -2.97 -0.35 23.99
CA LYS A 27 -2.70 1.05 23.64
C LYS A 27 -1.42 1.18 22.81
N TYR A 28 -0.34 0.54 23.25
CA TYR A 28 0.93 0.56 22.53
C TYR A 28 0.83 -0.10 21.15
N PHE A 29 0.15 -1.23 21.06
CA PHE A 29 -0.07 -1.93 19.79
C PHE A 29 -0.80 -1.05 18.77
N PHE A 30 -1.93 -0.45 19.15
CA PHE A 30 -2.67 0.43 18.24
C PHE A 30 -1.91 1.71 17.91
N LYS A 31 -1.14 2.27 18.84
CA LYS A 31 -0.21 3.37 18.53
C LYS A 31 0.78 2.94 17.45
N LYS A 32 1.43 1.79 17.62
CA LYS A 32 2.38 1.26 16.64
C LYS A 32 1.73 1.02 15.28
N LEU A 33 0.48 0.54 15.24
CA LEU A 33 -0.24 0.37 13.97
C LEU A 33 -0.56 1.71 13.28
N VAL A 34 -0.82 2.78 14.04
CA VAL A 34 -0.98 4.14 13.49
C VAL A 34 0.37 4.68 13.00
N ASP A 35 1.44 4.51 13.78
CA ASP A 35 2.80 4.95 13.41
C ASP A 35 3.29 4.25 12.14
N LEU A 36 2.89 2.98 11.94
CA LEU A 36 3.15 2.20 10.73
C LEU A 36 2.15 2.49 9.59
N GLN A 37 1.25 3.45 9.78
CA GLN A 37 0.20 3.82 8.82
C GLN A 37 -0.70 2.65 8.38
N LEU A 38 -0.83 1.59 9.19
CA LEU A 38 -1.69 0.45 8.86
C LEU A 38 -3.17 0.74 9.17
N ILE A 39 -3.42 1.62 10.14
CA ILE A 39 -4.76 2.00 10.61
C ILE A 39 -4.84 3.50 10.89
N ALA A 40 -6.05 4.06 10.86
CA ALA A 40 -6.38 5.39 11.32
C ALA A 40 -7.42 5.35 12.45
N ILE A 41 -7.31 6.27 13.41
CA ILE A 41 -8.33 6.48 14.45
C ILE A 41 -9.32 7.51 13.92
N VAL A 42 -10.55 7.07 13.66
CA VAL A 42 -11.61 7.95 13.16
C VAL A 42 -12.21 8.73 14.34
N PRO A 43 -12.29 10.07 14.26
CA PRO A 43 -12.95 10.85 15.31
C PRO A 43 -14.43 10.50 15.36
N HIS A 44 -14.85 9.87 16.45
CA HIS A 44 -16.24 9.54 16.73
C HIS A 44 -16.57 9.85 18.18
N ARG A 45 -17.82 10.23 18.47
CA ARG A 45 -18.25 10.61 19.82
C ARG A 45 -18.05 9.43 20.79
N ASN A 46 -17.00 9.49 21.60
CA ASN A 46 -16.64 8.55 22.68
C ASN A 46 -16.40 7.07 22.30
N LEU A 47 -16.21 6.74 21.02
CA LEU A 47 -15.86 5.38 20.60
C LEU A 47 -14.41 5.31 20.10
N PHE A 48 -13.74 4.19 20.39
CA PHE A 48 -12.46 3.88 19.77
C PHE A 48 -12.72 3.28 18.39
N HIS A 49 -12.90 4.16 17.41
CA HIS A 49 -13.15 3.78 16.03
C HIS A 49 -11.82 3.68 15.29
N ILE A 50 -11.48 2.46 14.86
CA ILE A 50 -10.34 2.20 13.99
C ILE A 50 -10.81 1.93 12.56
N ARG A 51 -10.08 2.45 11.59
CA ARG A 51 -10.22 2.14 10.17
C ARG A 51 -8.90 1.59 9.67
N LEU A 52 -8.94 0.45 8.98
CA LEU A 52 -7.78 -0.07 8.28
C LEU A 52 -7.50 0.82 7.07
N LEU A 53 -6.27 1.37 6.97
CA LEU A 53 -5.88 2.23 5.86
C LEU A 53 -5.69 1.42 4.57
N TYR A 54 -5.24 0.18 4.72
CA TYR A 54 -4.97 -0.75 3.64
C TYR A 54 -5.72 -2.07 3.85
N TYR A 55 -7.02 -2.00 4.13
CA TYR A 55 -7.83 -3.21 4.02
C TYR A 55 -7.80 -3.63 2.54
N PRO A 56 -7.29 -4.83 2.19
CA PRO A 56 -7.42 -5.34 0.84
C PRO A 56 -8.91 -5.22 0.50
N GLN A 57 -9.20 -4.44 -0.52
CA GLN A 57 -10.56 -4.12 -0.91
C GLN A 57 -11.20 -5.39 -1.47
N TRP A 58 -11.59 -6.34 -0.60
CA TRP A 58 -12.34 -7.52 -1.01
C TRP A 58 -13.73 -7.12 -1.54
N ASN A 59 -14.13 -5.85 -1.40
CA ASN A 59 -15.17 -5.21 -2.20
C ASN A 59 -14.63 -3.84 -2.68
N LYS A 60 -14.18 -3.75 -3.94
CA LYS A 60 -13.92 -2.46 -4.61
C LYS A 60 -15.26 -1.82 -5.03
N PRO A 61 -15.42 -0.48 -4.96
CA PRO A 61 -16.47 0.21 -5.71
C PRO A 61 -16.20 0.04 -7.22
N ALA A 62 -17.26 0.00 -8.03
CA ALA A 62 -17.18 -0.22 -9.48
C ALA A 62 -16.15 0.72 -10.13
N GLY A 63 -15.07 0.15 -10.67
CA GLY A 63 -14.04 0.91 -11.40
C GLY A 63 -12.90 0.04 -11.91
N ILE A 64 -12.28 -0.79 -11.05
CA ILE A 64 -11.17 -1.67 -11.46
C ILE A 64 -11.33 -3.01 -10.73
N SER A 65 -11.60 -4.12 -11.42
CA SER A 65 -11.67 -5.47 -10.79
C SER A 65 -10.37 -5.79 -10.03
N ALA A 66 -10.39 -6.71 -9.06
CA ALA A 66 -9.14 -7.26 -8.50
C ALA A 66 -8.27 -7.86 -9.62
N GLU A 67 -8.90 -8.48 -10.62
CA GLU A 67 -8.24 -9.04 -11.80
C GLU A 67 -7.60 -7.96 -12.68
N GLN A 68 -8.25 -6.80 -12.81
CA GLN A 68 -7.68 -5.68 -13.59
C GLN A 68 -6.49 -5.03 -12.88
N ASP A 69 -6.50 -4.99 -11.54
CA ASP A 69 -5.37 -4.46 -10.77
C ASP A 69 -4.18 -5.41 -10.75
N ASP A 70 -4.44 -6.72 -10.69
CA ASP A 70 -3.40 -7.74 -10.88
C ASP A 70 -2.87 -7.71 -12.32
N ALA A 71 -3.72 -7.49 -13.32
CA ALA A 71 -3.30 -7.34 -14.72
C ALA A 71 -2.44 -6.08 -14.92
N GLN A 72 -2.83 -4.94 -14.35
CA GLN A 72 -2.06 -3.70 -14.40
C GLN A 72 -0.72 -3.83 -13.65
N PHE A 73 -0.72 -4.52 -12.51
CA PHE A 73 0.53 -4.87 -11.83
C PHE A 73 1.41 -5.76 -12.71
N GLN A 74 0.84 -6.74 -13.39
CA GLN A 74 1.60 -7.65 -14.25
C GLN A 74 2.18 -6.90 -15.46
N GLU A 75 1.43 -5.97 -16.06
CA GLU A 75 1.91 -5.06 -17.10
C GLU A 75 3.09 -4.22 -16.61
N PHE A 76 2.95 -3.56 -15.46
CA PHE A 76 4.05 -2.86 -14.80
C PHE A 76 5.26 -3.79 -14.60
N TRP A 77 5.03 -4.99 -14.07
CA TRP A 77 6.06 -5.94 -13.71
C TRP A 77 6.83 -6.45 -14.93
N ASP A 78 6.14 -6.71 -16.03
CA ASP A 78 6.78 -7.17 -17.25
C ASP A 78 7.49 -6.02 -17.95
N LYS A 79 6.86 -4.85 -18.11
CA LYS A 79 7.47 -3.66 -18.73
C LYS A 79 8.72 -3.22 -17.97
N TYR A 80 8.66 -3.11 -16.64
CA TYR A 80 9.81 -2.69 -15.83
C TYR A 80 11.02 -3.59 -16.03
N HIS A 81 10.79 -4.90 -16.04
CA HIS A 81 11.86 -5.89 -16.16
C HIS A 81 12.34 -6.07 -17.60
N GLU A 82 11.51 -5.79 -18.60
CA GLU A 82 11.90 -5.71 -20.00
C GLU A 82 12.78 -4.48 -20.28
N THR A 83 12.38 -3.29 -19.81
CA THR A 83 13.15 -2.06 -20.00
C THR A 83 14.47 -2.10 -19.23
N THR A 84 14.45 -2.44 -17.94
CA THR A 84 15.64 -2.36 -17.07
C THR A 84 16.56 -3.59 -17.15
N GLN A 85 16.10 -4.70 -17.75
CA GLN A 85 16.78 -6.00 -17.77
C GLN A 85 17.16 -6.53 -16.37
N MET A 86 16.54 -5.99 -15.30
CA MET A 86 16.80 -6.42 -13.93
C MET A 86 16.10 -7.74 -13.60
N ARG A 87 16.64 -8.48 -12.62
CA ARG A 87 16.00 -9.72 -12.14
C ARG A 87 14.70 -9.43 -11.38
N LYS A 88 13.65 -10.19 -11.71
CA LYS A 88 12.37 -10.25 -10.98
C LYS A 88 12.57 -10.75 -9.55
N THR A 89 12.63 -9.85 -8.57
CA THR A 89 12.87 -10.16 -7.15
C THR A 89 11.87 -9.45 -6.26
N ASN A 90 11.56 -10.01 -5.08
CA ASN A 90 10.67 -9.38 -4.09
C ASN A 90 9.24 -9.06 -4.59
N VAL A 91 8.67 -9.89 -5.47
CA VAL A 91 7.31 -9.71 -6.05
C VAL A 91 6.25 -9.41 -4.98
N ALA A 92 6.26 -10.14 -3.86
CA ALA A 92 5.30 -9.94 -2.78
C ALA A 92 5.43 -8.57 -2.10
N ARG A 93 6.63 -7.98 -2.07
CA ARG A 93 6.85 -6.62 -1.57
C ARG A 93 6.45 -5.60 -2.62
N ALA A 94 6.78 -5.81 -3.89
CA ALA A 94 6.35 -4.96 -5.00
C ALA A 94 4.83 -4.85 -5.08
N LYS A 95 4.10 -5.97 -4.96
CA LYS A 95 2.62 -5.98 -4.88
C LYS A 95 2.08 -5.14 -3.72
N ARG A 96 2.77 -5.11 -2.58
CA ARG A 96 2.36 -4.25 -1.45
C ARG A 96 2.56 -2.79 -1.77
N GLU A 97 3.73 -2.41 -2.28
CA GLU A 97 4.00 -1.01 -2.68
C GLU A 97 3.04 -0.56 -3.80
N TRP A 98 2.75 -1.44 -4.77
CA TRP A 98 1.75 -1.20 -5.82
C TRP A 98 0.36 -0.95 -5.24
N ALA A 99 -0.06 -1.71 -4.23
CA ALA A 99 -1.34 -1.52 -3.57
C ALA A 99 -1.44 -0.18 -2.79
N LEU A 100 -0.31 0.49 -2.51
CA LEU A 100 -0.27 1.82 -1.90
C LEU A 100 -0.50 2.95 -2.91
N LEU A 101 -0.35 2.69 -4.21
CA LEU A 101 -0.51 3.67 -5.27
C LEU A 101 -1.98 3.91 -5.64
N THR A 102 -2.32 5.16 -5.92
CA THR A 102 -3.60 5.56 -6.52
C THR A 102 -3.66 5.08 -7.99
N PRO A 103 -4.86 4.99 -8.61
CA PRO A 103 -4.98 4.61 -10.02
C PRO A 103 -4.13 5.48 -10.96
N GLN A 104 -4.09 6.79 -10.70
CA GLN A 104 -3.28 7.74 -11.47
C GLN A 104 -1.78 7.49 -11.30
N GLU A 105 -1.33 7.26 -10.06
CA GLU A 105 0.08 6.92 -9.79
C GLU A 105 0.48 5.57 -10.42
N LYS A 106 -0.46 4.63 -10.55
CA LYS A 106 -0.20 3.34 -11.20
C LYS A 106 0.00 3.49 -12.71
N GLU A 107 -0.84 4.30 -13.36
CA GLU A 107 -0.69 4.64 -14.78
C GLU A 107 0.66 5.33 -15.00
N LEU A 108 0.96 6.37 -14.21
CA LEU A 108 2.21 7.11 -14.31
C LEU A 108 3.44 6.23 -14.03
N ALA A 109 3.36 5.31 -13.06
CA ALA A 109 4.43 4.36 -12.75
C ALA A 109 4.74 3.38 -13.89
N VAL A 110 3.83 3.17 -14.84
CA VAL A 110 4.05 2.35 -16.05
C VAL A 110 4.58 3.21 -17.19
N GLU A 111 4.02 4.42 -17.35
CA GLU A 111 4.41 5.37 -18.40
C GLU A 111 5.87 5.84 -18.21
N GLU A 112 6.24 6.22 -16.99
CA GLU A 112 7.56 6.83 -16.68
C GLU A 112 8.72 5.82 -16.56
N ILE A 113 8.49 4.52 -16.80
CA ILE A 113 9.56 3.50 -16.72
C ILE A 113 10.67 3.81 -17.74
N ASP A 114 10.28 4.15 -18.96
CA ASP A 114 11.22 4.36 -20.06
C ASP A 114 11.98 5.68 -19.87
N THR A 115 11.29 6.74 -19.47
CA THR A 115 11.86 8.04 -19.10
C THR A 115 12.86 7.89 -17.95
N TYR A 116 12.45 7.22 -16.87
CA TYR A 116 13.31 6.91 -15.73
C TYR A 116 14.58 6.19 -16.17
N PHE A 117 14.45 5.14 -17.00
CA PHE A 117 15.60 4.38 -17.43
C PHE A 117 16.50 5.18 -18.39
N TYR A 118 15.93 6.02 -19.25
CA TYR A 118 16.68 6.87 -20.17
C TYR A 118 17.55 7.90 -19.43
N TYR A 119 17.04 8.49 -18.34
CA TYR A 119 17.78 9.48 -17.55
C TYR A 119 18.79 8.87 -16.58
N LEU A 120 18.87 7.54 -16.45
CA LEU A 120 19.95 6.91 -15.70
C LEU A 120 21.28 7.05 -16.44
N THR A 121 22.15 7.90 -15.89
CA THR A 121 23.54 8.08 -16.38
C THR A 121 24.41 6.82 -16.26
N ASP A 122 24.12 5.93 -15.30
CA ASP A 122 24.71 4.59 -15.21
C ASP A 122 23.65 3.58 -14.79
N THR A 123 23.53 2.49 -15.55
CA THR A 123 22.67 1.32 -15.29
C THR A 123 22.83 0.73 -13.88
N ARG A 124 23.99 0.94 -13.22
CA ARG A 124 24.23 0.52 -11.83
C ARG A 124 23.36 1.23 -10.81
N TYR A 125 22.84 2.42 -11.13
CA TYR A 125 21.92 3.15 -10.27
C TYR A 125 20.45 2.80 -10.53
N CYS A 126 20.17 1.84 -11.41
CA CYS A 126 18.83 1.36 -11.62
C CYS A 126 18.28 0.75 -10.32
N LYS A 127 17.20 1.33 -9.82
CA LYS A 127 16.52 0.90 -8.61
C LYS A 127 15.86 -0.45 -8.89
N GLN A 128 15.67 -1.26 -7.85
CA GLN A 128 14.75 -2.40 -7.98
C GLN A 128 13.31 -1.88 -8.13
N ALA A 129 12.46 -2.63 -8.84
CA ALA A 129 11.04 -2.30 -9.02
C ALA A 129 10.33 -1.92 -7.69
N VAL A 130 10.66 -2.61 -6.59
CA VAL A 130 10.14 -2.28 -5.26
C VAL A 130 10.51 -0.87 -4.82
N ASN A 131 11.78 -0.48 -5.00
CA ASN A 131 12.25 0.85 -4.58
C ASN A 131 11.76 1.94 -5.52
N TYR A 132 11.61 1.63 -6.82
CA TYR A 132 10.98 2.53 -7.79
C TYR A 132 9.54 2.89 -7.38
N LEU A 133 8.73 1.88 -7.01
CA LEU A 133 7.37 2.10 -6.50
C LEU A 133 7.35 2.80 -5.14
N LYS A 134 8.20 2.35 -4.20
CA LYS A 134 8.24 2.86 -2.82
C LYS A 134 8.65 4.33 -2.76
N ASP A 135 9.69 4.70 -3.49
CA ASP A 135 10.21 6.06 -3.50
C ASP A 135 9.41 6.96 -4.46
N LYS A 136 8.42 6.40 -5.18
CA LYS A 136 7.64 7.07 -6.22
C LYS A 136 8.52 7.83 -7.21
N THR A 137 9.55 7.15 -7.72
CA THR A 137 10.56 7.76 -8.61
C THR A 137 9.96 8.26 -9.93
N PHE A 138 8.76 7.80 -10.29
CA PHE A 138 7.95 8.31 -11.39
C PHE A 138 7.32 9.69 -11.14
N LEU A 139 7.47 10.26 -9.93
CA LEU A 139 7.04 11.63 -9.59
C LEU A 139 8.21 12.60 -9.48
N ASP A 140 9.45 12.15 -9.65
CA ASP A 140 10.59 13.06 -9.63
C ASP A 140 10.49 13.94 -10.89
N GLU A 141 10.10 15.21 -10.70
CA GLU A 141 10.16 16.25 -11.72
C GLU A 141 11.64 16.55 -12.03
N ASP A 142 11.97 16.69 -13.32
CA ASP A 142 13.26 17.20 -13.80
C ASP A 142 13.70 18.53 -13.12
#